data_AF-A0A1T4WCI8-F1
#
_entry.id   AF-A0A1T4WCI8-F1
#
_cell.length_a   1.000
_cell.length_b   1.000
_cell.length_c   1.000
_cell.angle_alpha   90.00
_cell.angle_beta   90.00
_cell.angle_gamma   90.00
#
_symmetry.space_group_name_H-M   'P 1'
#
loop_
_entity.id
_entity.type
_entity.pdbx_description
1 polymer ?
#
loop_
_entity_poly.entity_id
_entity_poly.type
_entity_poly.pdbx_seq_one_letter_code
_entity_poly.pdbx_strand_id
1 'polypeptide(L)'
;MQISGISTKKDIYPARGLTPPQQSLVDNFTSFFQKPVESIIQPLLDATIKSVEASDPTAELQAQIDNATEGSTLTVPSGNYETININKNITLNGQEPPPQIKRINATDASQLTLNHLDIGNKGLSPAQVRTLPESETGIRVVLNNKPSTINITNTHLSGVADGISISSHTPLEQTSQQKINIDNNTISNIRPLAKIIIPQSSD
;
A
#
# COMPACT_ATOMS: atom_id res chain seq x y z
N MET A 1 89.41 26.27 19.56
CA MET A 1 88.06 26.62 20.05
C MET A 1 87.46 25.36 20.67
N GLN A 2 87.53 24.97 21.95
CA GLN A 2 87.58 25.70 23.24
C GLN A 2 86.52 26.81 23.28
N ILE A 3 85.47 26.82 24.13
CA ILE A 3 85.31 26.48 25.57
C ILE A 3 83.78 26.23 25.78
N SER A 4 83.26 25.15 26.38
CA SER A 4 83.11 24.81 27.82
C SER A 4 82.62 25.93 28.77
N GLY A 5 81.73 25.58 29.71
CA GLY A 5 81.58 26.29 31.00
C GLY A 5 80.28 27.06 31.18
N ILE A 6 79.24 26.56 31.86
CA ILE A 6 79.07 26.41 33.33
C ILE A 6 78.61 27.70 34.04
N SER A 7 77.39 27.63 34.60
CA SER A 7 76.92 28.04 35.94
C SER A 7 77.35 29.39 36.55
N THR A 8 76.37 30.18 37.02
CA THR A 8 76.13 30.56 38.45
C THR A 8 74.91 31.51 38.53
N LYS A 9 73.91 31.25 39.39
CA LYS A 9 73.65 31.92 40.71
C LYS A 9 73.73 33.45 40.63
N LYS A 10 72.84 34.29 41.18
CA LYS A 10 71.77 34.23 42.22
C LYS A 10 71.20 35.67 42.29
N ASP A 11 69.96 35.86 42.77
CA ASP A 11 69.36 37.07 43.44
C ASP A 11 67.85 37.15 43.11
N ILE A 12 66.93 36.61 43.93
CA ILE A 12 66.18 37.20 45.07
C ILE A 12 65.11 38.28 44.70
N TYR A 13 63.84 37.81 44.61
CA TYR A 13 62.47 38.34 44.85
C TYR A 13 62.11 39.85 44.99
N PRO A 14 60.81 40.25 44.94
CA PRO A 14 59.65 39.75 44.17
C PRO A 14 58.81 40.88 43.53
N ALA A 15 58.09 40.62 42.42
CA ALA A 15 56.98 41.47 42.02
C ALA A 15 55.85 40.67 41.35
N ARG A 16 54.79 40.48 42.15
CA ARG A 16 53.37 40.45 41.78
C ARG A 16 52.98 39.79 40.44
N GLY A 17 52.42 38.59 40.60
CA GLY A 17 51.16 38.23 39.92
C GLY A 17 51.30 37.71 38.50
N LEU A 18 51.69 36.44 38.36
CA LEU A 18 51.29 35.60 37.23
C LEU A 18 51.12 34.16 37.71
N THR A 19 49.89 33.65 37.71
CA THR A 19 49.66 32.26 37.33
C THR A 19 48.92 32.24 35.98
N PRO A 20 49.28 31.31 35.06
CA PRO A 20 48.71 31.19 33.72
C PRO A 20 47.30 30.56 33.75
N PRO A 21 46.56 30.56 32.63
CA PRO A 21 45.12 30.39 32.63
C PRO A 21 44.75 28.92 32.74
N GLN A 22 43.99 28.53 33.77
CA GLN A 22 43.17 27.32 33.69
C GLN A 22 41.83 27.50 34.41
N GLN A 23 40.77 27.24 33.65
CA GLN A 23 39.47 26.75 34.09
C GLN A 23 38.63 27.65 35.00
N SER A 24 37.67 28.34 34.39
CA SER A 24 36.25 28.26 34.75
C SER A 24 35.45 29.23 33.87
N LEU A 25 35.11 28.79 32.64
CA LEU A 25 33.99 29.37 31.89
C LEU A 25 32.69 28.68 32.32
N VAL A 26 32.48 28.50 33.63
CA VAL A 26 31.26 27.86 34.16
C VAL A 26 30.34 28.87 34.84
N ASP A 27 30.81 30.08 35.18
CA ASP A 27 30.01 30.99 36.02
C ASP A 27 29.29 32.12 35.25
N ASN A 28 28.79 31.86 34.04
CA ASN A 28 27.90 32.82 33.36
C ASN A 28 26.69 32.22 32.64
N PHE A 29 26.33 30.96 32.92
CA PHE A 29 25.10 30.34 32.40
C PHE A 29 24.02 30.10 33.47
N THR A 30 24.16 30.69 34.66
CA THR A 30 23.30 30.41 35.81
C THR A 30 22.46 31.62 36.24
N SER A 31 21.90 32.37 35.29
CA SER A 31 20.83 33.33 35.64
C SER A 31 19.72 33.53 34.61
N PHE A 32 19.71 32.79 33.49
CA PHE A 32 18.64 32.93 32.47
C PHE A 32 17.58 31.81 32.44
N PHE A 33 17.70 30.77 33.27
CA PHE A 33 16.72 29.67 33.32
C PHE A 33 16.02 29.58 34.68
N GLN A 34 15.19 30.58 34.97
CA GLN A 34 14.11 30.46 35.96
C GLN A 34 12.74 30.61 35.27
N LYS A 35 12.45 29.69 34.33
CA LYS A 35 11.10 29.22 34.03
C LYS A 35 11.18 27.73 33.66
N PRO A 36 10.23 26.90 34.10
CA PRO A 36 10.34 25.45 33.97
C PRO A 36 10.33 25.04 32.50
N VAL A 37 11.36 24.28 32.11
CA VAL A 37 11.57 23.74 30.75
C VAL A 37 10.46 22.76 30.34
N GLU A 38 9.64 22.31 31.31
CA GLU A 38 8.48 21.43 31.08
C GLU A 38 7.40 22.05 30.19
N SER A 39 7.26 23.39 30.14
CA SER A 39 6.23 24.06 29.33
C SER A 39 6.59 24.18 27.84
N ILE A 40 7.85 23.93 27.45
CA ILE A 40 8.30 24.08 26.06
C ILE A 40 8.46 22.71 25.38
N ILE A 41 8.77 21.66 26.14
CA ILE A 41 9.02 20.33 25.56
C ILE A 41 7.72 19.58 25.24
N GLN A 42 6.65 19.74 26.02
CA GLN A 42 5.40 19.01 25.79
C GLN A 42 4.75 19.29 24.41
N PRO A 43 4.56 20.54 23.96
CA PRO A 43 3.99 20.79 22.64
C PRO A 43 4.94 20.45 21.47
N LEU A 44 6.26 20.35 21.70
CA LEU A 44 7.24 19.94 20.69
C LEU A 44 7.35 18.41 20.56
N LEU A 45 7.12 17.67 21.64
CA LEU A 45 6.94 16.21 21.58
C LEU A 45 5.59 15.85 20.93
N ASP A 46 4.51 16.56 21.26
CA ASP A 46 3.19 16.34 20.66
C ASP A 46 3.14 16.75 19.17
N ALA A 47 3.98 17.68 18.72
CA ALA A 47 4.07 18.08 17.32
C ALA A 47 4.96 17.17 16.45
N THR A 48 5.82 16.34 17.04
CA THR A 48 6.87 15.59 16.29
C THR A 48 6.73 14.08 16.39
N ILE A 49 5.61 13.59 16.94
CA ILE A 49 5.12 12.23 16.65
C ILE A 49 3.63 12.32 16.34
N LYS A 50 3.28 13.07 15.28
CA LYS A 50 2.22 12.55 14.43
C LYS A 50 2.77 11.25 13.89
N SER A 51 2.33 10.13 14.46
CA SER A 51 2.37 8.84 13.80
C SER A 51 2.06 9.11 12.34
N VAL A 52 3.04 8.94 11.45
CA VAL A 52 2.77 8.82 10.03
C VAL A 52 1.91 7.58 9.99
N GLU A 53 0.59 7.76 10.02
CA GLU A 53 -0.34 6.67 9.76
C GLU A 53 0.15 6.06 8.47
N ALA A 54 0.60 4.80 8.54
CA ALA A 54 1.03 4.07 7.36
C ALA A 54 -0.11 4.23 6.37
N SER A 55 0.17 4.88 5.23
CA SER A 55 -0.89 5.20 4.31
C SER A 55 -1.54 3.89 3.86
N ASP A 56 -2.88 3.84 3.94
CA ASP A 56 -3.61 2.66 3.51
C ASP A 56 -3.50 2.58 1.98
N PRO A 57 -2.75 1.61 1.41
CA PRO A 57 -2.56 1.53 -0.03
C PRO A 57 -3.88 1.30 -0.77
N THR A 58 -4.89 0.70 -0.12
CA THR A 58 -6.22 0.54 -0.68
C THR A 58 -6.92 1.89 -0.83
N ALA A 59 -6.90 2.71 0.22
CA ALA A 59 -7.51 4.02 0.20
C ALA A 59 -6.84 4.95 -0.83
N GLU A 60 -5.50 4.89 -0.94
CA GLU A 60 -4.76 5.65 -1.95
C GLU A 60 -5.12 5.23 -3.38
N LEU A 61 -5.13 3.93 -3.67
CA LEU A 61 -5.50 3.42 -4.99
C LEU A 61 -6.95 3.77 -5.33
N GLN A 62 -7.87 3.63 -4.37
CA GLN A 62 -9.27 4.02 -4.56
C GLN A 62 -9.38 5.51 -4.87
N ALA A 63 -8.66 6.38 -4.13
CA ALA A 63 -8.66 7.81 -4.41
C ALA A 63 -8.09 8.13 -5.80
N GLN A 64 -7.09 7.40 -6.29
CA GLN A 64 -6.58 7.55 -7.65
C GLN A 64 -7.63 7.17 -8.69
N ILE A 65 -8.36 6.07 -8.47
CA ILE A 65 -9.48 5.66 -9.34
C ILE A 65 -10.59 6.72 -9.33
N ASP A 66 -10.98 7.21 -8.16
CA ASP A 66 -12.04 8.19 -8.00
C ASP A 66 -11.70 9.53 -8.67
N ASN A 67 -10.43 9.93 -8.64
CA ASN A 67 -9.94 11.16 -9.27
C ASN A 67 -9.52 10.99 -10.74
N ALA A 68 -9.39 9.75 -11.24
CA ALA A 68 -9.02 9.51 -12.64
C ALA A 68 -10.10 9.99 -13.61
N THR A 69 -9.67 10.51 -14.75
CA THR A 69 -10.57 10.85 -15.87
C THR A 69 -11.08 9.58 -16.55
N GLU A 70 -12.24 9.67 -17.19
CA GLU A 70 -12.83 8.56 -17.95
C GLU A 70 -11.84 8.01 -19.00
N GLY A 71 -11.64 6.69 -19.03
CA GLY A 71 -10.73 6.01 -19.96
C GLY A 71 -9.24 6.05 -19.57
N SER A 72 -8.90 6.58 -18.39
CA SER A 72 -7.51 6.62 -17.92
C SER A 72 -6.88 5.24 -17.77
N THR A 73 -5.56 5.20 -17.86
CA THR A 73 -4.75 4.04 -17.46
C THR A 73 -4.02 4.34 -16.18
N LEU A 74 -4.26 3.56 -15.14
CA LEU A 74 -3.53 3.64 -13.87
C LEU A 74 -2.56 2.48 -13.76
N THR A 75 -1.37 2.79 -13.27
CA THR A 75 -0.37 1.78 -12.90
C THR A 75 -0.55 1.48 -11.42
N VAL A 76 -0.79 0.21 -11.09
CA VAL A 76 -1.03 -0.24 -9.71
C VAL A 76 0.28 -0.80 -9.16
N PRO A 77 0.90 -0.15 -8.16
CA PRO A 77 2.14 -0.63 -7.55
C PRO A 77 1.96 -2.02 -6.93
N SER A 78 3.05 -2.76 -6.76
CA SER A 78 3.02 -4.00 -5.98
C SER A 78 2.58 -3.70 -4.55
N GLY A 79 1.66 -4.49 -4.01
CA GLY A 79 1.13 -4.29 -2.67
C GLY A 79 -0.04 -5.23 -2.39
N ASN A 80 -0.55 -5.16 -1.16
CA ASN A 80 -1.79 -5.84 -0.78
C ASN A 80 -2.89 -4.80 -0.69
N TYR A 81 -4.00 -5.07 -1.37
CA TYR A 81 -5.15 -4.20 -1.47
C TYR A 81 -6.39 -4.98 -1.07
N GLU A 82 -7.29 -4.33 -0.35
CA GLU A 82 -8.60 -4.90 -0.01
C GLU A 82 -9.54 -4.84 -1.23
N THR A 83 -10.79 -4.45 -1.02
CA THR A 83 -11.77 -4.35 -2.10
C THR A 83 -11.63 -3.01 -2.83
N ILE A 84 -11.53 -3.08 -4.15
CA ILE A 84 -11.50 -1.91 -5.04
C ILE A 84 -12.84 -1.78 -5.76
N ASN A 85 -13.40 -0.57 -5.76
CA ASN A 85 -14.65 -0.24 -6.43
C ASN A 85 -14.37 0.65 -7.65
N ILE A 86 -14.93 0.27 -8.80
CA ILE A 86 -14.72 0.95 -10.07
C ILE A 86 -16.10 1.32 -10.63
N ASN A 87 -16.34 2.62 -10.79
CA ASN A 87 -17.62 3.15 -11.28
C ASN A 87 -17.51 3.91 -12.60
N LYS A 88 -16.40 3.72 -13.31
CA LYS A 88 -16.03 4.46 -14.52
C LYS A 88 -15.18 3.62 -15.45
N ASN A 89 -15.01 4.07 -16.68
CA ASN A 89 -14.13 3.42 -17.63
C ASN A 89 -12.69 3.65 -17.24
N ILE A 90 -11.92 2.57 -17.08
CA ILE A 90 -10.53 2.65 -16.67
C ILE A 90 -9.75 1.40 -17.07
N THR A 91 -8.44 1.56 -17.19
CA THR A 91 -7.48 0.46 -17.29
C THR A 91 -6.63 0.42 -16.01
N LEU A 92 -6.59 -0.72 -15.34
CA LEU A 92 -5.67 -0.99 -14.24
C LEU A 92 -4.57 -1.95 -14.74
N ASN A 93 -3.33 -1.47 -14.73
CA ASN A 93 -2.14 -2.25 -15.07
C ASN A 93 -1.29 -2.46 -13.82
N GLY A 94 -1.19 -3.69 -13.33
CA GLY A 94 -0.30 -4.01 -12.22
C GLY A 94 1.18 -3.92 -12.60
N GLN A 95 2.01 -3.56 -11.63
CA GLN A 95 3.47 -3.65 -11.73
C GLN A 95 3.98 -5.03 -11.35
N GLU A 96 5.28 -5.28 -11.57
CA GLU A 96 5.96 -6.48 -11.09
C GLU A 96 6.58 -6.21 -9.70
N PRO A 97 6.38 -7.09 -8.69
CA PRO A 97 5.49 -8.25 -8.71
C PRO A 97 4.00 -7.84 -8.72
N PRO A 98 3.09 -8.67 -9.29
CA PRO A 98 1.67 -8.32 -9.42
C PRO A 98 1.06 -7.85 -8.09
N PRO A 99 0.27 -6.76 -8.09
CA PRO A 99 -0.49 -6.35 -6.92
C PRO A 99 -1.50 -7.42 -6.53
N GLN A 100 -1.62 -7.68 -5.23
CA GLN A 100 -2.59 -8.61 -4.66
C GLN A 100 -3.83 -7.83 -4.24
N ILE A 101 -4.91 -7.93 -5.02
CA ILE A 101 -6.19 -7.27 -4.75
C ILE A 101 -7.18 -8.33 -4.29
N LYS A 102 -7.73 -8.18 -3.10
CA LYS A 102 -8.68 -9.17 -2.58
C LYS A 102 -9.92 -9.30 -3.45
N ARG A 103 -10.47 -8.17 -3.92
CA ARG A 103 -11.68 -8.15 -4.73
C ARG A 103 -11.80 -6.89 -5.57
N ILE A 104 -12.39 -7.02 -6.76
CA ILE A 104 -12.79 -5.90 -7.61
C ILE A 104 -14.29 -5.90 -7.83
N ASN A 105 -14.93 -4.77 -7.55
CA ASN A 105 -16.32 -4.49 -7.87
C ASN A 105 -16.39 -3.40 -8.94
N ALA A 106 -16.79 -3.76 -10.15
CA ALA A 106 -17.06 -2.81 -11.21
C ALA A 106 -18.58 -2.64 -11.42
N THR A 107 -19.05 -1.41 -11.34
CA THR A 107 -20.45 -1.04 -11.61
C THR A 107 -20.47 0.08 -12.63
N ASP A 108 -21.31 0.03 -13.66
CA ASP A 108 -21.41 1.09 -14.68
C ASP A 108 -20.16 1.33 -15.57
N ALA A 109 -19.13 0.49 -15.46
CA ALA A 109 -18.01 0.52 -16.38
C ALA A 109 -18.44 -0.03 -17.76
N SER A 110 -18.45 0.83 -18.77
CA SER A 110 -18.66 0.43 -20.17
C SER A 110 -17.35 -0.04 -20.81
N GLN A 111 -16.20 0.39 -20.31
CA GLN A 111 -14.90 -0.09 -20.73
C GLN A 111 -14.02 -0.32 -19.50
N LEU A 112 -13.73 -1.60 -19.21
CA LEU A 112 -12.87 -1.97 -18.11
C LEU A 112 -11.74 -2.84 -18.66
N THR A 113 -10.51 -2.48 -18.34
CA THR A 113 -9.36 -3.35 -18.58
C THR A 113 -8.64 -3.62 -17.27
N LEU A 114 -8.49 -4.90 -16.92
CA LEU A 114 -7.73 -5.38 -15.79
C LEU A 114 -6.57 -6.21 -16.33
N ASN A 115 -5.34 -5.82 -16.00
CA ASN A 115 -4.16 -6.46 -16.55
C ASN A 115 -3.05 -6.61 -15.51
N HIS A 116 -2.44 -7.79 -15.46
CA HIS A 116 -1.31 -8.11 -14.58
C HIS A 116 -1.62 -7.95 -13.08
N LEU A 117 -2.70 -8.57 -12.62
CA LEU A 117 -3.16 -8.49 -11.23
C LEU A 117 -3.25 -9.89 -10.60
N ASP A 118 -2.94 -10.00 -9.31
CA ASP A 118 -3.30 -11.16 -8.50
C ASP A 118 -4.59 -10.83 -7.76
N ILE A 119 -5.67 -11.58 -7.99
CA ILE A 119 -6.99 -11.30 -7.42
C ILE A 119 -7.48 -12.47 -6.56
N GLY A 120 -7.95 -12.14 -5.36
CA GLY A 120 -8.55 -13.07 -4.41
C GLY A 120 -7.70 -13.30 -3.16
N ASN A 121 -8.12 -14.26 -2.34
CA ASN A 121 -7.46 -14.57 -1.08
C ASN A 121 -6.30 -15.55 -1.32
N LYS A 122 -5.17 -15.02 -1.81
CA LYS A 122 -3.97 -15.82 -2.08
C LYS A 122 -3.51 -16.54 -0.80
N GLY A 123 -3.11 -17.80 -0.95
CA GLY A 123 -2.63 -18.62 0.17
C GLY A 123 -3.71 -19.40 0.91
N LEU A 124 -5.00 -19.24 0.58
CA LEU A 124 -6.04 -20.14 1.08
C LEU A 124 -5.87 -21.55 0.50
N SER A 125 -5.95 -22.54 1.38
CA SER A 125 -6.03 -23.94 0.99
C SER A 125 -7.39 -24.26 0.34
N PRO A 126 -7.48 -25.32 -0.49
CA PRO A 126 -8.75 -25.74 -1.07
C PRO A 126 -9.87 -26.02 -0.05
N ALA A 127 -9.51 -26.40 1.19
CA ALA A 127 -10.47 -26.60 2.28
C ALA A 127 -11.04 -25.26 2.79
N GLN A 128 -10.19 -24.25 2.95
CA GLN A 128 -10.61 -22.91 3.37
C GLN A 128 -11.45 -22.20 2.30
N VAL A 129 -11.14 -22.42 1.02
CA VAL A 129 -11.93 -21.85 -0.08
C VAL A 129 -13.37 -22.36 -0.08
N ARG A 130 -13.60 -23.62 0.32
CA ARG A 130 -14.95 -24.20 0.39
C ARG A 130 -15.84 -23.58 1.46
N THR A 131 -15.24 -22.96 2.48
CA THR A 131 -15.97 -22.28 3.56
C THR A 131 -16.23 -20.81 3.27
N LEU A 132 -15.72 -20.28 2.14
CA LEU A 132 -15.98 -18.89 1.77
C LEU A 132 -17.45 -18.70 1.40
N PRO A 133 -18.06 -17.57 1.81
CA PRO A 133 -19.40 -17.24 1.37
C PRO A 133 -19.41 -16.95 -0.14
N GLU A 134 -20.56 -17.13 -0.79
CA GLU A 134 -20.70 -16.90 -2.25
C GLU A 134 -20.41 -15.45 -2.64
N SER A 135 -20.53 -14.53 -1.69
CA SER A 135 -20.13 -13.13 -1.86
C SER A 135 -18.63 -12.92 -2.08
N GLU A 136 -17.78 -13.94 -1.87
CA GLU A 136 -16.34 -13.92 -2.17
C GLU A 136 -16.09 -14.20 -3.66
N THR A 137 -16.65 -13.35 -4.52
CA THR A 137 -16.28 -13.29 -5.92
C THR A 137 -15.01 -12.45 -6.10
N GLY A 138 -14.02 -12.95 -6.85
CA GLY A 138 -12.78 -12.20 -7.11
C GLY A 138 -13.05 -10.93 -7.93
N ILE A 139 -13.68 -11.08 -9.09
CA ILE A 139 -14.10 -9.96 -9.95
C ILE A 139 -15.60 -9.99 -10.13
N ARG A 140 -16.28 -8.92 -9.71
CA ARG A 140 -17.71 -8.72 -9.95
C ARG A 140 -17.92 -7.53 -10.87
N VAL A 141 -18.56 -7.73 -12.02
CA VAL A 141 -18.91 -6.68 -12.98
C VAL A 141 -20.42 -6.63 -13.14
N VAL A 142 -20.99 -5.44 -13.01
CA VAL A 142 -22.41 -5.17 -13.26
C VAL A 142 -22.54 -4.25 -14.47
N LEU A 143 -23.17 -4.76 -15.53
CA LEU A 143 -23.40 -4.05 -16.78
C LEU A 143 -24.77 -3.37 -16.79
N ASN A 144 -24.80 -2.07 -17.08
CA ASN A 144 -25.99 -1.21 -17.05
C ASN A 144 -26.65 -1.03 -18.44
N ASN A 145 -26.73 -2.12 -19.23
CA ASN A 145 -27.32 -2.12 -20.59
C ASN A 145 -26.71 -1.13 -21.59
N LYS A 146 -25.46 -0.73 -21.38
CA LYS A 146 -24.69 0.01 -22.38
C LYS A 146 -23.84 -1.01 -23.15
N PRO A 147 -23.44 -0.72 -24.40
CA PRO A 147 -22.38 -1.48 -25.05
C PRO A 147 -21.14 -1.45 -24.16
N SER A 148 -20.64 -2.63 -23.82
CA SER A 148 -19.55 -2.78 -22.87
C SER A 148 -18.41 -3.60 -23.45
N THR A 149 -17.17 -3.18 -23.20
CA THR A 149 -15.96 -3.97 -23.47
C THR A 149 -15.22 -4.21 -22.16
N ILE A 150 -15.17 -5.46 -21.72
CA ILE A 150 -14.45 -5.87 -20.51
C ILE A 150 -13.26 -6.73 -20.95
N ASN A 151 -12.05 -6.33 -20.62
CA ASN A 151 -10.83 -7.08 -20.87
C ASN A 151 -10.19 -7.45 -19.53
N ILE A 152 -9.95 -8.74 -19.32
CA ILE A 152 -9.22 -9.25 -18.15
C ILE A 152 -8.09 -10.10 -18.71
N THR A 153 -6.86 -9.64 -18.52
CA THR A 153 -5.67 -10.30 -19.09
C THR A 153 -4.56 -10.47 -18.09
N ASN A 154 -3.73 -11.50 -18.26
CA ASN A 154 -2.54 -11.72 -17.42
C ASN A 154 -2.86 -11.68 -15.91
N THR A 155 -4.07 -12.09 -15.53
CA THR A 155 -4.57 -11.98 -14.16
C THR A 155 -4.61 -13.37 -13.53
N HIS A 156 -4.13 -13.47 -12.29
CA HIS A 156 -4.23 -14.69 -11.49
C HIS A 156 -5.41 -14.60 -10.52
N LEU A 157 -6.42 -15.44 -10.70
CA LEU A 157 -7.55 -15.55 -9.78
C LEU A 157 -7.33 -16.75 -8.85
N SER A 158 -7.27 -16.51 -7.54
CA SER A 158 -7.15 -17.61 -6.58
C SER A 158 -7.77 -17.35 -5.22
N GLY A 159 -8.21 -18.42 -4.55
CA GLY A 159 -8.74 -18.32 -3.19
C GLY A 159 -10.09 -17.60 -3.12
N VAL A 160 -10.94 -17.80 -4.12
CA VAL A 160 -12.26 -17.15 -4.24
C VAL A 160 -13.36 -18.20 -4.37
N ALA A 161 -14.56 -17.86 -3.88
CA ALA A 161 -15.74 -18.70 -4.07
C ALA A 161 -16.13 -18.74 -5.55
N ASP A 162 -16.16 -17.58 -6.20
CA ASP A 162 -16.40 -17.43 -7.63
C ASP A 162 -15.29 -16.59 -8.28
N GLY A 163 -14.80 -17.01 -9.45
CA GLY A 163 -13.71 -16.30 -10.14
C GLY A 163 -14.13 -14.94 -10.68
N ILE A 164 -15.01 -14.96 -11.68
CA ILE A 164 -15.52 -13.77 -12.36
C ILE A 164 -17.05 -13.89 -12.45
N SER A 165 -17.77 -12.88 -11.98
CA SER A 165 -19.21 -12.77 -12.11
C SER A 165 -19.56 -11.53 -12.92
N ILE A 166 -20.25 -11.71 -14.05
CA ILE A 166 -20.73 -10.62 -14.91
C ILE A 166 -22.25 -10.71 -14.97
N SER A 167 -22.93 -9.66 -14.51
CA SER A 167 -24.40 -9.62 -14.46
C SER A 167 -24.95 -8.33 -15.07
N SER A 168 -26.24 -8.33 -15.40
CA SER A 168 -26.97 -7.17 -15.90
C SER A 168 -28.30 -7.02 -15.14
N HIS A 169 -28.70 -5.79 -14.84
CA HIS A 169 -29.92 -5.48 -14.06
C HIS A 169 -31.21 -5.50 -14.89
N THR A 170 -31.10 -5.71 -16.19
CA THR A 170 -32.21 -5.62 -17.13
C THR A 170 -32.08 -6.79 -18.10
N PRO A 171 -33.18 -7.39 -18.58
CA PRO A 171 -33.11 -8.39 -19.63
C PRO A 171 -32.23 -7.82 -20.75
N LEU A 172 -31.29 -8.61 -21.25
CA LEU A 172 -30.46 -8.25 -22.40
C LEU A 172 -31.38 -8.06 -23.61
N GLU A 173 -32.04 -6.90 -23.72
CA GLU A 173 -32.58 -6.41 -24.98
C GLU A 173 -31.37 -6.43 -25.93
N GLN A 174 -31.43 -7.30 -26.94
CA GLN A 174 -30.31 -7.81 -27.74
C GLN A 174 -29.57 -6.75 -28.59
N THR A 175 -29.70 -5.47 -28.27
CA THR A 175 -29.24 -4.34 -29.10
C THR A 175 -27.90 -3.76 -28.67
N SER A 176 -27.41 -4.06 -27.46
CA SER A 176 -26.11 -3.57 -26.97
C SER A 176 -25.05 -4.66 -27.09
N GLN A 177 -24.12 -4.49 -28.04
CA GLN A 177 -22.95 -5.38 -28.16
C GLN A 177 -22.13 -5.35 -26.87
N GLN A 178 -22.07 -6.49 -26.17
CA GLN A 178 -21.18 -6.71 -25.05
C GLN A 178 -20.03 -7.58 -25.52
N LYS A 179 -18.80 -7.09 -25.35
CA LYS A 179 -17.57 -7.82 -25.64
C LYS A 179 -16.86 -8.08 -24.32
N ILE A 180 -16.65 -9.36 -24.01
CA ILE A 180 -15.91 -9.77 -22.83
C ILE A 180 -14.73 -10.58 -23.34
N ASN A 181 -13.52 -10.14 -23.00
CA ASN A 181 -12.27 -10.82 -23.32
C ASN A 181 -11.57 -11.26 -22.04
N ILE A 182 -11.27 -12.55 -21.93
CA ILE A 182 -10.62 -13.15 -20.76
C ILE A 182 -9.47 -14.01 -21.29
N ASP A 183 -8.29 -13.40 -21.42
CA ASP A 183 -7.13 -14.02 -22.08
C ASP A 183 -5.93 -14.14 -21.15
N ASN A 184 -5.17 -15.23 -21.30
CA ASN A 184 -3.93 -15.48 -20.54
C ASN A 184 -4.08 -15.33 -19.01
N ASN A 185 -5.20 -15.81 -18.47
CA ASN A 185 -5.47 -15.79 -17.03
C ASN A 185 -5.21 -17.15 -16.41
N THR A 186 -4.74 -17.15 -15.17
CA THR A 186 -4.62 -18.37 -14.36
C THR A 186 -5.75 -18.41 -13.35
N ILE A 187 -6.43 -19.54 -13.23
CA ILE A 187 -7.46 -19.76 -12.20
C ILE A 187 -7.02 -20.95 -11.36
N SER A 188 -6.87 -20.77 -10.05
CA SER A 188 -6.51 -21.85 -9.13
C SER A 188 -7.25 -21.71 -7.81
N ASN A 189 -7.43 -22.82 -7.09
CA ASN A 189 -8.06 -22.83 -5.77
C ASN A 189 -9.39 -22.04 -5.73
N ILE A 190 -10.29 -22.33 -6.67
CA ILE A 190 -11.68 -21.83 -6.66
C ILE A 190 -12.61 -22.89 -6.07
N ARG A 191 -13.74 -22.48 -5.50
CA ARG A 191 -14.74 -23.40 -4.98
C ARG A 191 -15.29 -24.26 -6.14
N PRO A 192 -15.13 -25.59 -6.13
CA PRO A 192 -15.74 -26.42 -7.15
C PRO A 192 -17.25 -26.33 -7.05
N LEU A 193 -17.94 -26.19 -8.18
CA LEU A 193 -19.39 -26.35 -8.25
C LEU A 193 -19.74 -27.72 -7.64
N ALA A 194 -20.71 -27.75 -6.73
CA ALA A 194 -21.07 -28.96 -6.00
C ALA A 194 -21.33 -30.12 -6.98
N LYS A 195 -20.59 -31.21 -6.79
CA LYS A 195 -20.75 -32.59 -7.29
C LYS A 195 -21.82 -32.78 -8.39
N ILE A 196 -21.38 -33.11 -9.62
CA ILE A 196 -22.27 -33.74 -10.61
C ILE A 196 -22.74 -35.06 -10.01
N ILE A 197 -24.01 -35.14 -9.61
CA ILE A 197 -24.66 -36.40 -9.23
C ILE A 197 -25.05 -37.07 -10.55
N ILE A 198 -24.28 -38.06 -10.98
CA ILE A 198 -24.72 -38.97 -12.05
C ILE A 198 -25.64 -39.99 -11.37
N PRO A 199 -26.96 -40.00 -11.66
CA PRO A 199 -27.85 -41.02 -11.11
C PRO A 199 -27.35 -42.38 -11.60
N GLN A 200 -27.07 -43.29 -10.67
CA GLN A 200 -26.84 -44.69 -10.99
C GLN A 200 -28.18 -45.25 -11.47
N SER A 201 -28.23 -45.80 -12.68
CA SER A 201 -29.36 -46.62 -13.10
C SER A 201 -29.40 -47.84 -12.18
N SER A 202 -30.50 -48.02 -11.47
CA SER A 202 -30.80 -49.28 -10.80
C SER A 202 -31.03 -50.35 -11.87
N ASP A 203 -30.21 -51.40 -11.85
CA ASP A 203 -30.43 -52.65 -12.58
C ASP A 203 -31.73 -53.35 -12.14
#